data_AF-A0A1H1P8J5-F1
#
_entry.id   AF-A0A1H1P8J5-F1
#
_cell.length_a   1.000
_cell.length_b   1.000
_cell.length_c   1.000
_cell.angle_alpha   90.00
_cell.angle_beta   90.00
_cell.angle_gamma   90.00
#
_symmetry.space_group_name_H-M   'P 1'
#
loop_
_entity.id
_entity.type
_entity.pdbx_description
1 polymer ?
#
loop_
_entity_poly.entity_id
_entity_poly.type
_entity_poly.pdbx_seq_one_letter_code
_entity_poly.pdbx_strand_id
1 'polypeptide(L)'
;MNSTRWDETWHRLRDWTNGQTPSERLSAQILLHEGFTSLEPSHPLGGPDGGKDAVCLKDGNRWIMAVYFPRGQGQFTAIQKKFSADVASANAHSPCGIAFVTNQELTLGERKSLIESANPLVVGLYHLERITAILDSPPMGDVRKQFLGIESEERPEISLGGQGGLAPGAGGGGGGALGTGSKGGDGGPGGKIIIQGSSGLAPGAGGGGGGIVGDNKKAGAGGGGGDQVHLTIEPEEFDELRRAGFERAEIRVGKGGRDGGPGEDSIVNFVTADGRILKSIVARGGQPGGAGAQEISSRVATKSDIESGLRVTTLTLADCVHLKNGLHYLLGAGWDNYGFPTIPFMANWPLACSIDTGSIEPGSSLSLSVLVKDPTGFQVVEKPFTVICTKGPVSRPNHVIPLSFTGSQAGVWSIEVVSGEIALGKLSIEIKGPKSDSD
;
A
#
# COMPACT_ATOMS: atom_id res chain seq x y z
N MET A 1 -23.74 28.18 -5.41
CA MET A 1 -22.79 29.31 -5.39
C MET A 1 -21.55 28.78 -4.68
N ASN A 2 -20.36 28.59 -5.26
CA ASN A 2 -19.68 29.24 -6.38
C ASN A 2 -19.15 28.17 -7.35
N SER A 3 -19.31 28.38 -8.67
CA SER A 3 -18.45 27.70 -9.64
C SER A 3 -17.06 28.28 -9.46
N THR A 4 -16.15 27.51 -8.86
CA THR A 4 -14.72 27.84 -8.83
C THR A 4 -14.25 27.96 -10.28
N ARG A 5 -13.62 29.09 -10.63
CA ARG A 5 -13.08 29.27 -11.98
C ARG A 5 -12.06 28.15 -12.27
N TRP A 6 -11.95 27.76 -13.53
CA TRP A 6 -11.01 26.70 -13.95
C TRP A 6 -9.54 27.07 -13.68
N ASP A 7 -9.24 28.36 -13.53
CA ASP A 7 -7.93 28.95 -13.25
C ASP A 7 -7.82 29.52 -11.82
N GLU A 8 -8.69 29.11 -10.89
CA GLU A 8 -8.73 29.65 -9.52
C GLU A 8 -7.40 29.45 -8.77
N THR A 9 -6.79 28.26 -8.88
CA THR A 9 -5.49 27.94 -8.27
C THR A 9 -4.42 28.92 -8.74
N TRP A 10 -4.38 29.16 -10.04
CA TRP A 10 -3.46 30.10 -10.67
C TRP A 10 -3.65 31.52 -10.12
N HIS A 11 -4.90 31.99 -10.05
CA HIS A 11 -5.22 33.33 -9.56
C HIS A 11 -4.85 33.53 -8.09
N ARG A 12 -5.13 32.55 -7.21
CA ARG A 12 -4.80 32.67 -5.79
C ARG A 12 -3.31 32.59 -5.51
N LEU A 13 -2.56 31.83 -6.30
CA LEU A 13 -1.11 31.84 -6.24
C LEU A 13 -0.57 33.19 -6.74
N ARG A 14 -1.11 33.70 -7.85
CA ARG A 14 -0.69 34.95 -8.47
C ARG A 14 -0.85 36.15 -7.55
N ASP A 15 -2.04 36.28 -6.97
CA ASP A 15 -2.39 37.37 -6.06
C ASP A 15 -2.21 36.96 -4.60
N TRP A 16 -1.04 36.40 -4.27
CA TRP A 16 -0.72 35.88 -2.95
C TRP A 16 -0.87 36.94 -1.84
N THR A 17 -1.73 36.66 -0.86
CA THR A 17 -2.01 37.54 0.29
C THR A 17 -1.70 36.92 1.65
N ASN A 18 -1.32 35.63 1.69
CA ASN A 18 -1.15 34.88 2.94
C ASN A 18 0.20 35.12 3.65
N GLY A 19 1.08 35.97 3.09
CA GLY A 19 2.36 36.32 3.68
C GLY A 19 3.45 35.26 3.50
N GLN A 20 4.61 35.49 4.12
CA GLN A 20 5.83 34.70 3.88
C GLN A 20 5.76 33.30 4.50
N THR A 21 5.40 33.17 5.78
CA THR A 21 5.39 31.87 6.48
C THR A 21 4.49 30.81 5.80
N PRO A 22 3.27 31.12 5.33
CA PRO A 22 2.47 30.15 4.58
C PRO A 22 3.07 29.81 3.22
N SER A 23 3.80 30.73 2.57
CA SER A 23 4.46 30.46 1.29
C SER A 23 5.62 29.48 1.42
N GLU A 24 6.38 29.57 2.53
CA GLU A 24 7.45 28.63 2.86
C GLU A 24 6.90 27.22 3.13
N ARG A 25 5.80 27.13 3.90
CA ARG A 25 5.14 25.85 4.19
C ARG A 25 4.53 25.23 2.94
N LEU A 26 3.88 26.02 2.08
CA LEU A 26 3.35 25.55 0.80
C LEU A 26 4.48 25.03 -0.10
N SER A 27 5.58 25.78 -0.20
CA SER A 27 6.76 25.39 -0.97
C SER A 27 7.35 24.09 -0.45
N ALA A 28 7.43 23.90 0.87
CA ALA A 28 7.88 22.65 1.47
C ALA A 28 6.99 21.46 1.07
N GLN A 29 5.66 21.60 1.09
CA GLN A 29 4.74 20.54 0.64
C GLN A 29 4.92 20.20 -0.83
N ILE A 30 5.12 21.21 -1.69
CA ILE A 30 5.40 21.01 -3.12
C ILE A 30 6.70 20.22 -3.32
N LEU A 31 7.76 20.57 -2.59
CA LEU A 31 9.05 19.86 -2.69
C LEU A 31 8.95 18.42 -2.17
N LEU A 32 8.26 18.19 -1.05
CA LEU A 32 8.03 16.83 -0.54
C LEU A 32 7.28 15.96 -1.55
N HIS A 33 6.24 16.50 -2.21
CA HIS A 33 5.52 15.82 -3.27
C HIS A 33 6.42 15.48 -4.47
N GLU A 34 7.37 16.35 -4.79
CA GLU A 34 8.32 16.20 -5.90
C GLU A 34 9.56 15.36 -5.56
N GLY A 35 9.51 14.62 -4.45
CA GLY A 35 10.53 13.64 -4.05
C GLY A 35 11.70 14.20 -3.25
N PHE A 36 11.62 15.45 -2.77
CA PHE A 36 12.57 15.94 -1.77
C PHE A 36 12.26 15.31 -0.40
N THR A 37 13.30 15.13 0.40
CA THR A 37 13.25 14.48 1.71
C THR A 37 14.03 15.31 2.74
N SER A 38 13.88 14.98 4.03
CA SER A 38 14.62 15.63 5.13
C SER A 38 14.59 17.16 5.07
N LEU A 39 13.39 17.73 4.89
CA LEU A 39 13.20 19.18 4.83
C LEU A 39 13.33 19.78 6.23
N GLU A 40 14.38 20.55 6.45
CA GLU A 40 14.70 21.26 7.69
C GLU A 40 14.48 22.76 7.51
N PRO A 41 13.38 23.32 8.07
CA PRO A 41 13.13 24.77 8.04
C PRO A 41 14.21 25.51 8.81
N SER A 42 14.66 26.65 8.29
CA SER A 42 15.76 27.39 8.91
C SER A 42 15.39 27.99 10.27
N HIS A 43 14.14 28.39 10.52
CA HIS A 43 13.65 28.85 11.84
C HIS A 43 12.13 28.66 12.03
N PRO A 44 11.65 28.29 13.24
CA PRO A 44 10.21 28.12 13.50
C PRO A 44 9.42 29.44 13.66
N LEU A 45 10.05 30.54 14.10
CA LEU A 45 9.37 31.75 14.60
C LEU A 45 10.19 33.07 14.46
N GLY A 46 10.70 33.40 13.26
CA GLY A 46 11.08 34.78 12.91
C GLY A 46 12.30 35.41 13.60
N GLY A 47 13.46 34.75 13.53
CA GLY A 47 14.78 35.34 13.85
C GLY A 47 15.55 35.73 12.58
N PRO A 48 16.70 36.45 12.68
CA PRO A 48 17.42 36.97 11.52
C PRO A 48 17.76 35.87 10.52
N ASP A 49 17.21 35.97 9.30
CA ASP A 49 17.39 34.97 8.26
C ASP A 49 18.86 34.87 7.88
N GLY A 50 19.46 33.72 8.19
CA GLY A 50 20.80 33.35 7.71
C GLY A 50 20.84 33.08 6.19
N GLY A 51 19.93 33.68 5.43
CA GLY A 51 19.90 33.66 3.97
C GLY A 51 19.37 32.38 3.32
N LYS A 52 18.61 31.54 4.03
CA LYS A 52 17.98 30.33 3.46
C LYS A 52 16.65 30.03 4.14
N ASP A 53 15.68 29.52 3.37
CA ASP A 53 14.34 29.24 3.91
C ASP A 53 14.25 27.80 4.48
N ALA A 54 14.87 26.84 3.79
CA ALA A 54 15.05 25.48 4.30
C ALA A 54 16.24 24.77 3.64
N VAL A 55 16.70 23.68 4.26
CA VAL A 55 17.63 22.70 3.67
C VAL A 55 16.86 21.41 3.42
N CYS A 56 17.09 20.76 2.28
CA CYS A 56 16.47 19.47 1.96
C CYS A 56 17.44 18.53 1.23
N LEU A 57 17.05 17.27 1.11
CA LEU A 57 17.78 16.25 0.36
C LEU A 57 16.99 15.82 -0.87
N LYS A 58 17.67 15.62 -2.00
CA LYS A 58 17.11 14.96 -3.19
C LYS A 58 18.14 14.02 -3.78
N ASP A 59 17.76 12.76 -3.94
CA ASP A 59 18.65 11.68 -4.39
C ASP A 59 19.94 11.60 -3.55
N GLY A 60 19.81 11.83 -2.23
CA GLY A 60 20.94 11.87 -1.28
C GLY A 60 21.81 13.14 -1.33
N ASN A 61 21.56 14.05 -2.28
CA ASN A 61 22.31 15.30 -2.42
C ASN A 61 21.65 16.44 -1.64
N ARG A 62 22.45 17.41 -1.17
CA ARG A 62 21.97 18.57 -0.42
C ARG A 62 21.45 19.67 -1.32
N TRP A 63 20.25 20.17 -1.02
CA TRP A 63 19.58 21.25 -1.73
C TRP A 63 19.18 22.37 -0.75
N ILE A 64 19.17 23.61 -1.25
CA ILE A 64 18.66 24.78 -0.52
C ILE A 64 17.32 25.18 -1.11
N MET A 65 16.30 25.33 -0.28
CA MET A 65 15.01 25.88 -0.67
C MET A 65 15.08 27.41 -0.58
N ALA A 66 14.61 28.06 -1.64
CA ALA A 66 14.42 29.51 -1.71
C ALA A 66 13.01 29.82 -2.23
N VAL A 67 12.28 30.69 -1.52
CA VAL A 67 10.86 30.96 -1.73
C VAL A 67 10.67 32.43 -2.08
N TYR A 68 9.93 32.69 -3.15
CA TYR A 68 9.63 34.05 -3.60
C TYR A 68 8.19 34.19 -4.09
N PHE A 69 7.31 34.64 -3.20
CA PHE A 69 5.87 34.79 -3.43
C PHE A 69 5.42 36.26 -3.26
N PRO A 70 5.85 37.19 -4.13
CA PRO A 70 5.33 38.56 -4.08
C PRO A 70 3.86 38.59 -4.53
N ARG A 71 3.16 39.67 -4.18
CA ARG A 71 1.78 39.89 -4.64
C ARG A 71 1.77 40.35 -6.11
N GLY A 72 1.09 39.62 -6.99
CA GLY A 72 0.96 39.95 -8.42
C GLY A 72 2.22 39.62 -9.24
N GLN A 73 2.26 40.05 -10.51
CA GLN A 73 3.45 39.93 -11.37
C GLN A 73 4.48 41.01 -11.06
N GLY A 74 5.69 40.57 -10.72
CA GLY A 74 6.88 41.39 -10.70
C GLY A 74 7.52 41.51 -12.08
N GLN A 75 8.36 42.54 -12.24
CA GLN A 75 9.25 42.64 -13.40
C GLN A 75 10.30 41.54 -13.32
N PHE A 76 10.64 40.91 -14.45
CA PHE A 76 11.65 39.83 -14.48
C PHE A 76 13.00 40.25 -13.88
N THR A 77 13.41 41.50 -14.07
CA THR A 77 14.63 42.05 -13.46
C THR A 77 14.63 41.98 -11.93
N ALA A 78 13.47 42.14 -11.30
CA ALA A 78 13.33 41.99 -9.85
C ALA A 78 13.40 40.51 -9.43
N ILE A 79 12.76 39.62 -10.20
CA ILE A 79 12.80 38.17 -9.97
C ILE A 79 14.24 37.66 -10.09
N GLN A 80 14.93 38.05 -11.16
CA GLN A 80 16.32 37.69 -11.42
C GLN A 80 17.24 38.20 -10.31
N LYS A 81 17.06 39.46 -9.86
CA LYS A 81 17.84 40.02 -8.75
C LYS A 81 17.66 39.23 -7.45
N LYS A 82 16.42 38.83 -7.12
CA LYS A 82 16.12 38.01 -5.95
C LYS A 82 16.74 36.61 -6.08
N PHE A 83 16.54 35.97 -7.23
CA PHE A 83 17.12 34.66 -7.52
C PHE A 83 18.65 34.66 -7.40
N SER A 84 19.34 35.64 -7.98
CA SER A 84 20.80 35.75 -7.88
C SER A 84 21.28 35.98 -6.45
N ALA A 85 20.53 36.73 -5.63
CA ALA A 85 20.84 36.89 -4.22
C ALA A 85 20.68 35.56 -3.45
N ASP A 86 19.64 34.79 -3.74
CA ASP A 86 19.38 33.49 -3.11
C ASP A 86 20.43 32.45 -3.54
N VAL A 87 20.87 32.47 -4.81
CA VAL A 87 21.99 31.63 -5.29
C VAL A 87 23.30 31.98 -4.59
N ALA A 88 23.61 33.27 -4.43
CA ALA A 88 24.82 33.71 -3.72
C ALA A 88 24.80 33.24 -2.25
N SER A 89 23.63 33.32 -1.61
CA SER A 89 23.44 32.83 -0.25
C SER A 89 23.53 31.30 -0.14
N ALA A 90 22.89 30.58 -1.08
CA ALA A 90 22.95 29.12 -1.13
C ALA A 90 24.39 28.61 -1.30
N ASN A 91 25.20 29.26 -2.14
CA ASN A 91 26.61 28.89 -2.35
C ASN A 91 27.45 28.91 -1.06
N ALA A 92 27.11 29.74 -0.07
CA ALA A 92 27.79 29.76 1.22
C ALA A 92 27.64 28.45 2.02
N HIS A 93 26.71 27.58 1.62
CA HIS A 93 26.44 26.28 2.25
C HIS A 93 26.89 25.07 1.42
N SER A 94 27.58 25.30 0.30
CA SER A 94 28.08 24.28 -0.64
C SER A 94 27.06 23.20 -1.04
N PRO A 95 25.84 23.56 -1.49
CA PRO A 95 24.84 22.60 -1.92
C PRO A 95 25.14 22.04 -3.31
N CYS A 96 24.47 20.93 -3.65
CA CYS A 96 24.43 20.41 -5.01
C CYS A 96 23.46 21.22 -5.89
N GLY A 97 22.39 21.76 -5.31
CA GLY A 97 21.42 22.55 -6.03
C GLY A 97 20.56 23.49 -5.18
N ILE A 98 19.78 24.32 -5.86
CA ILE A 98 18.81 25.24 -5.27
C ILE A 98 17.42 24.94 -5.84
N ALA A 99 16.44 24.77 -4.96
CA ALA A 99 15.03 24.65 -5.30
C ALA A 99 14.37 26.03 -5.15
N PHE A 100 14.16 26.72 -6.27
CA PHE A 100 13.57 28.05 -6.28
C PHE A 100 12.07 27.95 -6.59
N VAL A 101 11.25 28.28 -5.59
CA VAL A 101 9.79 28.19 -5.66
C VAL A 101 9.20 29.59 -5.70
N THR A 102 8.46 29.89 -6.77
CA THR A 102 7.93 31.23 -7.00
C THR A 102 6.56 31.21 -7.66
N ASN A 103 5.67 32.10 -7.22
CA ASN A 103 4.34 32.31 -7.80
C ASN A 103 4.37 33.23 -9.04
N GLN A 104 5.54 33.45 -9.63
CA GLN A 104 5.74 34.33 -10.77
C GLN A 104 5.60 33.58 -12.09
N GLU A 105 5.03 34.25 -13.09
CA GLU A 105 5.06 33.77 -14.47
C GLU A 105 6.45 34.00 -15.03
N LEU A 106 6.97 32.97 -15.69
CA LEU A 106 8.26 33.02 -16.38
C LEU A 106 8.10 32.43 -17.77
N THR A 107 8.57 33.16 -18.78
CA THR A 107 8.71 32.67 -20.15
C THR A 107 9.81 31.61 -20.25
N LEU A 108 9.82 30.83 -21.33
CA LEU A 108 10.85 29.81 -21.55
C LEU A 108 12.27 30.41 -21.58
N GLY A 109 12.44 31.60 -22.16
CA GLY A 109 13.73 32.31 -22.20
C GLY A 109 14.20 32.76 -20.82
N GLU A 110 13.30 33.31 -20.01
CA GLU A 110 13.58 33.72 -18.63
C GLU A 110 13.94 32.53 -17.74
N ARG A 111 13.21 31.41 -17.86
CA ARG A 111 13.52 30.16 -17.15
C ARG A 111 14.94 29.69 -17.46
N LYS A 112 15.30 29.67 -18.74
CA LYS A 112 16.64 29.29 -19.19
C LYS A 112 17.72 30.24 -18.63
N SER A 113 17.47 31.55 -18.67
CA SER A 113 18.39 32.56 -18.14
C SER A 113 18.64 32.38 -16.64
N LEU A 114 17.59 32.10 -15.84
CA LEU A 114 17.75 31.82 -14.41
C LEU A 114 18.58 30.56 -14.18
N ILE A 115 18.26 29.46 -14.87
CA ILE A 115 19.00 28.19 -14.73
C ILE A 115 20.49 28.37 -15.07
N GLU A 116 20.80 29.04 -16.17
CA GLU A 116 22.18 29.30 -16.59
C GLU A 116 22.95 30.20 -15.61
N SER A 117 22.26 31.17 -14.99
CA SER A 117 22.88 32.11 -14.05
C SER A 117 23.32 31.50 -12.70
N ALA A 118 22.87 30.28 -12.39
CA ALA A 118 23.18 29.61 -11.12
C ALA A 118 24.36 28.62 -11.18
N ASN A 119 24.97 28.43 -12.36
CA ASN A 119 26.10 27.51 -12.56
C ASN A 119 27.23 27.79 -11.54
N PRO A 120 27.73 26.80 -10.77
CA PRO A 120 27.57 25.34 -10.95
C PRO A 120 26.41 24.66 -10.21
N LEU A 121 25.53 25.40 -9.54
CA LEU A 121 24.39 24.80 -8.84
C LEU A 121 23.33 24.29 -9.82
N VAL A 122 22.79 23.10 -9.53
CA VAL A 122 21.60 22.60 -10.23
C VAL A 122 20.37 23.36 -9.76
N VAL A 123 19.51 23.81 -10.68
CA VAL A 123 18.32 24.61 -10.35
C VAL A 123 17.05 23.79 -10.52
N GLY A 124 16.32 23.61 -9.42
CA GLY A 124 14.95 23.11 -9.39
C GLY A 124 14.00 24.29 -9.45
N LEU A 125 13.57 24.69 -10.65
CA LEU A 125 12.69 25.83 -10.84
C LEU A 125 11.20 25.42 -10.76
N TYR A 126 10.49 26.00 -9.80
CA TYR A 126 9.05 25.84 -9.58
C TYR A 126 8.38 27.20 -9.76
N HIS A 127 7.98 27.50 -11.00
CA HIS A 127 7.28 28.74 -11.37
C HIS A 127 5.76 28.55 -11.29
N LEU A 128 4.99 29.65 -11.46
CA LEU A 128 3.54 29.66 -11.29
C LEU A 128 2.83 28.48 -11.95
N GLU A 129 2.96 28.32 -13.27
CA GLU A 129 2.31 27.22 -14.02
C GLU A 129 2.63 25.82 -13.48
N ARG A 130 3.88 25.58 -13.07
CA ARG A 130 4.30 24.26 -12.55
C ARG A 130 3.68 24.02 -11.18
N ILE A 131 3.66 25.03 -10.32
CA ILE A 131 3.04 24.93 -9.00
C ILE A 131 1.53 24.70 -9.13
N THR A 132 0.86 25.43 -10.03
CA THR A 132 -0.56 25.23 -10.34
C THR A 132 -0.83 23.78 -10.73
N ALA A 133 -0.09 23.23 -11.70
CA ALA A 133 -0.27 21.85 -12.14
C ALA A 133 -0.04 20.82 -11.00
N ILE A 134 0.93 21.06 -10.12
CA ILE A 134 1.18 20.19 -8.96
C ILE A 134 0.00 20.26 -7.97
N LEU A 135 -0.47 21.45 -7.63
CA LEU A 135 -1.58 21.63 -6.67
C LEU A 135 -2.94 21.19 -7.22
N ASP A 136 -3.12 21.21 -8.54
CA ASP A 136 -4.32 20.72 -9.20
C ASP A 136 -4.36 19.18 -9.29
N SER A 137 -3.25 18.50 -9.01
CA SER A 137 -3.20 17.04 -8.95
C SER A 137 -4.05 16.48 -7.79
N PRO A 138 -4.70 15.31 -7.95
CA PRO A 138 -5.52 14.72 -6.90
C PRO A 138 -4.81 14.53 -5.54
N PRO A 139 -3.54 14.06 -5.48
CA PRO A 139 -2.85 13.88 -4.19
C PRO A 139 -2.58 15.19 -3.43
N MET A 140 -2.65 16.34 -4.10
CA MET A 140 -2.40 17.67 -3.51
C MET A 140 -3.69 18.43 -3.17
N GLY A 141 -4.86 17.80 -3.31
CA GLY A 141 -6.17 18.42 -3.05
C GLY A 141 -6.28 19.02 -1.65
N ASP A 142 -5.83 18.31 -0.61
CA ASP A 142 -5.87 18.80 0.77
C ASP A 142 -4.92 19.98 1.01
N VAL A 143 -3.74 19.96 0.38
CA VAL A 143 -2.78 21.07 0.44
C VAL A 143 -3.37 22.30 -0.25
N ARG A 144 -3.99 22.11 -1.43
CA ARG A 144 -4.68 23.17 -2.16
C ARG A 144 -5.83 23.77 -1.33
N LYS A 145 -6.61 22.93 -0.65
CA LYS A 145 -7.66 23.37 0.28
C LYS A 145 -7.09 24.15 1.46
N GLN A 146 -6.03 23.65 2.10
CA GLN A 146 -5.43 24.27 3.28
C GLN A 146 -4.84 25.65 2.98
N PHE A 147 -4.05 25.78 1.91
CA PHE A 147 -3.28 27.00 1.64
C PHE A 147 -4.00 27.99 0.74
N LEU A 148 -4.84 27.50 -0.18
CA LEU A 148 -5.56 28.35 -1.11
C LEU A 148 -7.04 28.45 -0.79
N GLY A 149 -7.61 27.63 0.11
CA GLY A 149 -9.05 27.67 0.42
C GLY A 149 -9.93 27.27 -0.77
N ILE A 150 -9.38 26.46 -1.69
CA ILE A 150 -10.08 25.93 -2.86
C ILE A 150 -10.51 24.52 -2.50
N GLU A 151 -11.82 24.31 -2.35
CA GLU A 151 -12.35 22.97 -2.15
C GLU A 151 -12.16 22.16 -3.43
N SER A 152 -11.72 20.92 -3.28
CA SER A 152 -11.93 19.93 -4.33
C SER A 152 -13.43 19.73 -4.50
N GLU A 153 -13.96 19.82 -5.71
CA GLU A 153 -15.32 19.36 -5.99
C GLU A 153 -15.40 17.91 -5.49
N GLU A 154 -16.16 17.67 -4.42
CA GLU A 154 -16.50 16.33 -3.98
C GLU A 154 -17.40 15.71 -5.05
N ARG A 155 -16.78 15.10 -6.06
CA ARG A 155 -17.48 14.12 -6.88
C ARG A 155 -17.47 12.84 -6.07
N PRO A 156 -18.64 12.31 -5.67
CA PRO A 156 -18.70 11.00 -5.04
C PRO A 156 -18.34 9.96 -6.10
N GLU A 157 -17.05 9.76 -6.29
CA GLU A 157 -16.50 8.72 -7.11
C GLU A 157 -16.63 7.42 -6.31
N ILE A 158 -17.63 6.62 -6.66
CA ILE A 158 -17.86 5.32 -6.03
C ILE A 158 -17.09 4.29 -6.84
N SER A 159 -15.87 3.99 -6.38
CA SER A 159 -15.04 2.92 -6.92
C SER A 159 -15.25 1.63 -6.10
N LEU A 160 -15.74 0.57 -6.75
CA LEU A 160 -15.99 -0.74 -6.13
C LEU A 160 -15.13 -1.81 -6.80
N GLY A 161 -14.34 -2.53 -5.99
CA GLY A 161 -13.47 -3.64 -6.44
C GLY A 161 -12.34 -3.94 -5.44
N GLY A 162 -11.89 -5.20 -5.36
CA GLY A 162 -10.82 -5.62 -4.43
C GLY A 162 -9.41 -5.42 -4.99
N GLN A 163 -8.45 -4.97 -4.17
CA GLN A 163 -7.05 -4.66 -4.54
C GLN A 163 -6.16 -5.88 -4.93
N GLY A 164 -6.73 -7.03 -5.27
CA GLY A 164 -5.94 -8.21 -5.62
C GLY A 164 -5.30 -8.07 -7.00
N GLY A 165 -4.01 -8.44 -7.15
CA GLY A 165 -3.29 -8.60 -8.43
C GLY A 165 -2.85 -7.29 -9.09
N LEU A 166 -1.55 -7.09 -9.24
CA LEU A 166 -0.90 -5.83 -9.65
C LEU A 166 -1.10 -5.45 -11.14
N ALA A 167 -2.17 -5.89 -11.81
CA ALA A 167 -2.49 -5.50 -13.19
C ALA A 167 -4.00 -5.25 -13.39
N PRO A 168 -4.41 -4.14 -14.03
CA PRO A 168 -5.82 -3.83 -14.28
C PRO A 168 -6.53 -4.94 -15.06
N GLY A 169 -7.64 -5.48 -14.54
CA GLY A 169 -8.45 -6.50 -15.21
C GLY A 169 -7.78 -7.86 -15.38
N ALA A 170 -6.73 -8.20 -14.61
CA ALA A 170 -6.04 -9.47 -14.76
C ALA A 170 -6.87 -10.66 -14.24
N GLY A 171 -7.16 -11.62 -15.13
CA GLY A 171 -7.64 -12.93 -14.71
C GLY A 171 -6.56 -13.67 -13.92
N GLY A 172 -6.98 -14.64 -13.11
CA GLY A 172 -6.04 -15.39 -12.27
C GLY A 172 -5.04 -16.19 -13.11
N GLY A 173 -3.79 -16.27 -12.65
CA GLY A 173 -2.78 -17.11 -13.32
C GLY A 173 -3.19 -18.58 -13.26
N GLY A 174 -3.01 -19.33 -14.36
CA GLY A 174 -3.25 -20.78 -14.36
C GLY A 174 -2.27 -21.53 -13.44
N GLY A 175 -2.67 -22.70 -12.95
CA GLY A 175 -1.83 -23.50 -12.06
C GLY A 175 -0.55 -23.99 -12.74
N GLY A 176 0.57 -23.99 -12.01
CA GLY A 176 1.81 -24.61 -12.49
C GLY A 176 1.69 -26.13 -12.58
N ALA A 177 2.41 -26.75 -13.52
CA ALA A 177 2.47 -28.22 -13.65
C ALA A 177 3.93 -28.70 -13.52
N LEU A 178 4.14 -29.76 -12.76
CA LEU A 178 5.44 -30.41 -12.55
C LEU A 178 5.34 -31.90 -12.91
N GLY A 179 6.07 -32.36 -13.94
CA GLY A 179 6.06 -33.75 -14.40
C GLY A 179 6.28 -33.88 -15.91
N THR A 180 6.78 -35.03 -16.37
CA THR A 180 7.04 -35.32 -17.78
C THR A 180 5.72 -35.31 -18.56
N GLY A 181 5.61 -34.47 -19.59
CA GLY A 181 4.37 -34.34 -20.39
C GLY A 181 3.22 -33.59 -19.70
N SER A 182 3.48 -32.96 -18.54
CA SER A 182 2.46 -32.17 -17.84
C SER A 182 2.26 -30.78 -18.48
N LYS A 183 1.04 -30.25 -18.40
CA LYS A 183 0.64 -28.96 -18.99
C LYS A 183 0.08 -28.04 -17.91
N GLY A 184 0.60 -26.81 -17.86
CA GLY A 184 0.06 -25.76 -16.98
C GLY A 184 -1.42 -25.48 -17.26
N GLY A 185 -2.10 -24.97 -16.25
CA GLY A 185 -3.48 -24.53 -16.37
C GLY A 185 -3.55 -23.27 -17.23
N ASP A 186 -4.67 -23.10 -17.93
CA ASP A 186 -4.93 -21.87 -18.68
C ASP A 186 -5.22 -20.73 -17.68
N GLY A 187 -4.81 -19.49 -18.00
CA GLY A 187 -5.18 -18.33 -17.19
C GLY A 187 -6.69 -18.09 -17.21
N GLY A 188 -7.24 -17.56 -16.12
CA GLY A 188 -8.64 -17.15 -16.06
C GLY A 188 -8.91 -15.92 -16.93
N PRO A 189 -10.16 -15.68 -17.36
CA PRO A 189 -10.54 -14.44 -18.02
C PRO A 189 -10.45 -13.25 -17.03
N GLY A 190 -10.08 -12.08 -17.55
CA GLY A 190 -10.19 -10.83 -16.80
C GLY A 190 -11.63 -10.50 -16.42
N GLY A 191 -11.83 -9.77 -15.32
CA GLY A 191 -13.14 -9.23 -14.96
C GLY A 191 -13.66 -8.25 -16.03
N LYS A 192 -14.98 -8.04 -16.11
CA LYS A 192 -15.52 -7.01 -17.00
C LYS A 192 -15.31 -5.64 -16.37
N ILE A 193 -14.73 -4.72 -17.14
CA ILE A 193 -14.68 -3.30 -16.76
C ILE A 193 -15.88 -2.63 -17.43
N ILE A 194 -16.87 -2.23 -16.63
CA ILE A 194 -18.03 -1.48 -17.12
C ILE A 194 -17.73 0.00 -16.85
N ILE A 195 -17.26 0.69 -17.89
CA ILE A 195 -16.91 2.11 -17.85
C ILE A 195 -18.01 2.90 -18.56
N GLN A 196 -18.70 3.77 -17.84
CA GLN A 196 -19.36 4.93 -18.45
C GLN A 196 -18.60 6.18 -18.00
N GLY A 197 -17.73 6.72 -18.86
CA GLY A 197 -17.24 8.10 -18.76
C GLY A 197 -15.77 8.39 -18.44
N SER A 198 -14.94 7.45 -17.95
CA SER A 198 -13.54 7.77 -17.54
C SER A 198 -12.56 6.59 -17.67
N SER A 199 -11.27 6.87 -17.89
CA SER A 199 -10.22 5.82 -17.94
C SER A 199 -9.97 5.21 -16.55
N GLY A 200 -10.25 3.91 -16.38
CA GLY A 200 -10.07 3.20 -15.11
C GLY A 200 -8.61 2.85 -14.81
N LEU A 201 -8.17 3.07 -13.57
CA LEU A 201 -6.79 2.83 -13.08
C LEU A 201 -6.69 1.83 -11.91
N ALA A 202 -7.76 1.07 -11.57
CA ALA A 202 -7.77 0.24 -10.35
C ALA A 202 -7.65 -1.28 -10.61
N PRO A 203 -6.96 -2.03 -9.72
CA PRO A 203 -6.70 -3.47 -9.84
C PRO A 203 -7.88 -4.35 -9.38
N GLY A 204 -8.05 -5.51 -10.03
CA GLY A 204 -8.96 -6.58 -9.61
C GLY A 204 -8.43 -7.95 -10.08
N ALA A 205 -8.22 -8.88 -9.15
CA ALA A 205 -7.60 -10.18 -9.45
C ALA A 205 -8.62 -11.30 -9.53
N GLY A 206 -8.44 -12.17 -10.52
CA GLY A 206 -8.93 -13.54 -10.46
C GLY A 206 -8.04 -14.43 -9.58
N GLY A 207 -8.62 -15.47 -8.97
CA GLY A 207 -7.88 -16.42 -8.14
C GLY A 207 -6.91 -17.29 -8.96
N GLY A 208 -5.75 -17.65 -8.43
CA GLY A 208 -4.82 -18.56 -9.13
C GLY A 208 -5.40 -19.97 -9.33
N GLY A 209 -5.07 -20.64 -10.42
CA GLY A 209 -5.42 -22.03 -10.68
C GLY A 209 -4.60 -22.98 -9.81
N GLY A 210 -5.20 -24.10 -9.40
CA GLY A 210 -4.49 -25.10 -8.59
C GLY A 210 -3.34 -25.75 -9.36
N GLY A 211 -2.13 -25.75 -8.79
CA GLY A 211 -0.99 -26.45 -9.37
C GLY A 211 -1.14 -27.97 -9.34
N ILE A 212 -0.43 -28.69 -10.22
CA ILE A 212 -0.43 -30.16 -10.25
C ILE A 212 0.99 -30.70 -10.30
N VAL A 213 1.21 -31.84 -9.64
CA VAL A 213 2.46 -32.61 -9.68
C VAL A 213 2.14 -34.03 -10.16
N GLY A 214 2.80 -34.48 -11.22
CA GLY A 214 2.63 -35.80 -11.82
C GLY A 214 2.82 -35.79 -13.35
N ASP A 215 3.28 -36.93 -13.90
CA ASP A 215 3.49 -37.09 -15.34
C ASP A 215 2.15 -37.08 -16.12
N ASN A 216 2.13 -36.40 -17.27
CA ASN A 216 0.98 -36.27 -18.18
C ASN A 216 -0.29 -35.67 -17.56
N LYS A 217 -0.14 -34.73 -16.60
CA LYS A 217 -1.27 -34.08 -15.91
C LYS A 217 -1.50 -32.64 -16.38
N LYS A 218 -2.75 -32.15 -16.29
CA LYS A 218 -3.12 -30.75 -16.58
C LYS A 218 -3.47 -30.03 -15.28
N ALA A 219 -2.83 -28.90 -15.02
CA ALA A 219 -3.13 -28.10 -13.83
C ALA A 219 -4.48 -27.36 -13.95
N GLY A 220 -4.99 -26.89 -12.83
CA GLY A 220 -6.25 -26.16 -12.73
C GLY A 220 -6.19 -24.80 -13.44
N ALA A 221 -7.28 -24.42 -14.10
CA ALA A 221 -7.39 -23.10 -14.74
C ALA A 221 -7.48 -21.99 -13.68
N GLY A 222 -6.96 -20.80 -14.00
CA GLY A 222 -7.13 -19.61 -13.16
C GLY A 222 -8.60 -19.21 -13.04
N GLY A 223 -8.96 -18.63 -11.91
CA GLY A 223 -10.27 -18.03 -11.64
C GLY A 223 -10.43 -16.71 -12.36
N GLY A 224 -11.67 -16.34 -12.64
CA GLY A 224 -12.00 -15.08 -13.28
C GLY A 224 -11.86 -13.89 -12.32
N GLY A 225 -11.37 -12.75 -12.79
CA GLY A 225 -11.36 -11.51 -12.01
C GLY A 225 -12.77 -11.04 -11.68
N GLY A 226 -12.95 -10.38 -10.52
CA GLY A 226 -14.22 -9.72 -10.18
C GLY A 226 -14.53 -8.56 -11.13
N ASP A 227 -15.80 -8.21 -11.24
CA ASP A 227 -16.21 -7.05 -12.02
C ASP A 227 -15.75 -5.76 -11.32
N GLN A 228 -15.37 -4.77 -12.13
CA GLN A 228 -15.13 -3.41 -11.66
C GLN A 228 -16.29 -2.53 -12.12
N VAL A 229 -16.87 -1.81 -11.17
CA VAL A 229 -17.90 -0.81 -11.46
C VAL A 229 -17.39 0.56 -11.03
N HIS A 230 -17.31 1.46 -12.01
CA HIS A 230 -17.03 2.86 -11.82
C HIS A 230 -18.22 3.63 -12.39
N LEU A 231 -18.98 4.30 -11.50
CA LEU A 231 -20.19 5.03 -11.87
C LEU A 231 -20.07 6.48 -11.38
N THR A 232 -20.29 7.41 -12.30
CA THR A 232 -20.60 8.80 -11.98
C THR A 232 -22.12 8.94 -11.98
N ILE A 233 -22.69 9.49 -10.90
CA ILE A 233 -24.11 9.84 -10.85
C ILE A 233 -24.24 11.27 -11.37
N GLU A 234 -24.94 11.43 -12.47
CA GLU A 234 -25.18 12.76 -13.05
C GLU A 234 -26.10 13.59 -12.13
N PRO A 235 -25.98 14.93 -12.14
CA PRO A 235 -26.76 15.80 -11.27
C PRO A 235 -28.27 15.56 -11.34
N GLU A 236 -28.81 15.33 -12.55
CA GLU A 236 -30.24 15.09 -12.75
C GLU A 236 -30.69 13.77 -12.09
N GLU A 237 -29.87 12.73 -12.19
CA GLU A 237 -30.13 11.43 -11.57
C GLU A 237 -30.03 11.53 -10.03
N PHE A 238 -29.10 12.32 -9.52
CA PHE A 238 -28.98 12.56 -8.09
C PHE A 238 -30.16 13.35 -7.53
N ASP A 239 -30.68 14.31 -8.31
CA ASP A 239 -31.88 15.07 -7.96
C ASP A 239 -33.14 14.19 -7.99
N GLU A 240 -33.21 13.17 -8.86
CA GLU A 240 -34.25 12.15 -8.82
C GLU A 240 -34.18 11.30 -7.55
N LEU A 241 -32.98 10.87 -7.15
CA LEU A 241 -32.77 10.13 -5.90
C LEU A 241 -33.20 10.96 -4.68
N ARG A 242 -32.83 12.25 -4.64
CA ARG A 242 -33.27 13.19 -3.58
C ARG A 242 -34.78 13.35 -3.54
N ARG A 243 -35.43 13.53 -4.70
CA ARG A 243 -36.91 13.59 -4.79
C ARG A 243 -37.57 12.29 -4.32
N ALA A 244 -36.92 11.15 -4.53
CA ALA A 244 -37.39 9.84 -4.07
C ALA A 244 -37.12 9.56 -2.58
N GLY A 245 -36.52 10.51 -1.85
CA GLY A 245 -36.27 10.43 -0.42
C GLY A 245 -34.91 9.84 -0.04
N PHE A 246 -33.92 9.90 -0.93
CA PHE A 246 -32.54 9.46 -0.63
C PHE A 246 -31.98 10.16 0.61
N GLU A 247 -31.46 9.37 1.53
CA GLU A 247 -30.83 9.86 2.76
C GLU A 247 -29.35 9.46 2.84
N ARG A 248 -29.05 8.17 2.60
CA ARG A 248 -27.70 7.64 2.74
C ARG A 248 -27.40 6.53 1.75
N ALA A 249 -26.11 6.30 1.50
CA ALA A 249 -25.64 5.14 0.75
C ALA A 249 -25.06 4.11 1.73
N GLU A 250 -25.55 2.88 1.65
CA GLU A 250 -25.03 1.75 2.40
C GLU A 250 -24.06 0.97 1.51
N ILE A 251 -22.78 0.95 1.91
CA ILE A 251 -21.70 0.31 1.16
C ILE A 251 -21.34 -1.01 1.84
N ARG A 252 -21.42 -2.11 1.09
CA ARG A 252 -20.93 -3.41 1.50
C ARG A 252 -19.82 -3.86 0.55
N VAL A 253 -18.61 -3.94 1.05
CA VAL A 253 -17.47 -4.45 0.28
C VAL A 253 -17.43 -5.97 0.40
N GLY A 254 -17.53 -6.65 -0.73
CA GLY A 254 -17.43 -8.11 -0.81
C GLY A 254 -16.01 -8.58 -0.52
N LYS A 255 -15.86 -9.69 0.21
CA LYS A 255 -14.56 -10.31 0.46
C LYS A 255 -14.04 -11.02 -0.80
N GLY A 256 -12.74 -11.01 -0.99
CA GLY A 256 -12.09 -11.86 -1.99
C GLY A 256 -12.33 -13.34 -1.69
N GLY A 257 -12.39 -14.16 -2.74
CA GLY A 257 -12.58 -15.61 -2.62
C GLY A 257 -11.50 -16.25 -1.74
N ARG A 258 -11.92 -17.09 -0.79
CA ARG A 258 -11.04 -17.87 0.09
C ARG A 258 -11.16 -19.34 -0.25
N ASP A 259 -10.07 -20.10 -0.07
CA ASP A 259 -10.04 -21.55 -0.19
C ASP A 259 -10.57 -22.10 -1.54
N GLY A 260 -10.33 -21.35 -2.62
CA GLY A 260 -10.81 -21.72 -3.96
C GLY A 260 -12.29 -21.42 -4.21
N GLY A 261 -12.96 -20.70 -3.32
CA GLY A 261 -14.34 -20.21 -3.49
C GLY A 261 -14.45 -18.90 -4.29
N PRO A 262 -15.66 -18.54 -4.77
CA PRO A 262 -15.91 -17.26 -5.43
C PRO A 262 -15.67 -16.09 -4.48
N GLY A 263 -15.36 -14.92 -5.05
CA GLY A 263 -15.44 -13.66 -4.31
C GLY A 263 -16.90 -13.28 -4.04
N GLU A 264 -17.12 -12.54 -2.96
CA GLU A 264 -18.43 -11.93 -2.67
C GLU A 264 -18.62 -10.65 -3.49
N ASP A 265 -19.88 -10.30 -3.76
CA ASP A 265 -20.23 -9.06 -4.46
C ASP A 265 -20.02 -7.83 -3.56
N SER A 266 -19.48 -6.77 -4.15
CA SER A 266 -19.50 -5.44 -3.56
C SER A 266 -20.76 -4.71 -4.00
N ILE A 267 -21.52 -4.17 -3.04
CA ILE A 267 -22.83 -3.57 -3.28
C ILE A 267 -22.89 -2.18 -2.67
N VAL A 268 -23.46 -1.23 -3.40
CA VAL A 268 -23.86 0.08 -2.88
C VAL A 268 -25.37 0.23 -3.05
N ASN A 269 -26.06 0.41 -1.93
CA ASN A 269 -27.50 0.65 -1.89
C ASN A 269 -27.77 2.11 -1.53
N PHE A 270 -28.51 2.82 -2.38
CA PHE A 270 -29.04 4.15 -2.08
C PHE A 270 -30.34 3.94 -1.33
N VAL A 271 -30.42 4.37 -0.07
CA VAL A 271 -31.58 4.08 0.79
C VAL A 271 -32.23 5.35 1.34
N THR A 272 -33.53 5.25 1.59
CA THR A 272 -34.31 6.23 2.34
C THR A 272 -34.11 6.08 3.86
N ALA A 273 -34.66 7.02 4.63
CA ALA A 273 -34.67 7.00 6.10
C ALA A 273 -35.16 5.68 6.70
N ASP A 274 -36.25 5.14 6.13
CA ASP A 274 -36.91 3.91 6.54
C ASP A 274 -36.25 2.64 5.96
N GLY A 275 -35.11 2.77 5.29
CA GLY A 275 -34.32 1.65 4.77
C GLY A 275 -34.80 1.07 3.44
N ARG A 276 -35.74 1.74 2.74
CA ARG A 276 -36.17 1.33 1.39
C ARG A 276 -35.04 1.63 0.39
N ILE A 277 -34.63 0.60 -0.35
CA ILE A 277 -33.61 0.70 -1.39
C ILE A 277 -34.21 1.40 -2.63
N LEU A 278 -33.62 2.51 -3.02
CA LEU A 278 -33.97 3.30 -4.22
C LEU A 278 -33.20 2.84 -5.45
N LYS A 279 -31.91 2.52 -5.27
CA LYS A 279 -31.01 2.05 -6.33
C LYS A 279 -29.94 1.14 -5.73
N SER A 280 -29.52 0.12 -6.48
CA SER A 280 -28.42 -0.76 -6.09
C SER A 280 -27.39 -0.85 -7.22
N ILE A 281 -26.12 -0.71 -6.87
CA ILE A 281 -24.99 -0.90 -7.77
C ILE A 281 -24.23 -2.12 -7.28
N VAL A 282 -24.03 -3.11 -8.15
CA VAL A 282 -23.39 -4.38 -7.80
C VAL A 282 -22.16 -4.59 -8.67
N ALA A 283 -20.99 -4.67 -8.02
CA ALA A 283 -19.76 -5.17 -8.62
C ALA A 283 -19.60 -6.65 -8.21
N ARG A 284 -19.70 -7.56 -9.17
CA ARG A 284 -19.70 -9.00 -8.91
C ARG A 284 -18.34 -9.50 -8.44
N GLY A 285 -18.33 -10.41 -7.48
CA GLY A 285 -17.12 -11.09 -7.04
C GLY A 285 -16.49 -11.97 -8.13
N GLY A 286 -15.17 -12.21 -8.02
CA GLY A 286 -14.43 -13.04 -8.96
C GLY A 286 -14.88 -14.51 -8.93
N GLN A 287 -14.71 -15.21 -10.05
CA GLN A 287 -15.02 -16.64 -10.14
C GLN A 287 -13.88 -17.48 -9.57
N PRO A 288 -14.19 -18.63 -8.93
CA PRO A 288 -13.16 -19.52 -8.41
C PRO A 288 -12.28 -20.07 -9.53
N GLY A 289 -11.01 -20.30 -9.24
CA GLY A 289 -10.14 -21.06 -10.13
C GLY A 289 -10.56 -22.52 -10.20
N GLY A 290 -10.33 -23.17 -11.35
CA GLY A 290 -10.51 -24.60 -11.47
C GLY A 290 -9.54 -25.33 -10.52
N ALA A 291 -10.06 -26.20 -9.66
CA ALA A 291 -9.23 -27.12 -8.90
C ALA A 291 -8.51 -28.04 -9.89
N GLY A 292 -7.17 -27.94 -9.98
CA GLY A 292 -6.38 -29.00 -10.58
C GLY A 292 -6.64 -30.24 -9.74
N ALA A 293 -7.29 -31.26 -10.30
CA ALA A 293 -7.72 -32.42 -9.55
C ALA A 293 -6.51 -33.17 -8.98
N GLN A 294 -6.25 -32.96 -7.69
CA GLN A 294 -6.30 -34.01 -6.69
C GLN A 294 -6.44 -33.37 -5.31
N GLU A 295 -7.37 -33.88 -4.50
CA GLU A 295 -7.16 -33.89 -3.05
C GLU A 295 -5.82 -34.59 -2.83
N ILE A 296 -4.75 -33.84 -2.63
CA ILE A 296 -3.59 -34.40 -1.97
C ILE A 296 -4.11 -34.71 -0.58
N SER A 297 -4.43 -35.98 -0.33
CA SER A 297 -4.89 -36.44 0.98
C SER A 297 -3.75 -36.23 1.97
N SER A 298 -3.70 -35.03 2.54
CA SER A 298 -2.74 -34.68 3.57
C SER A 298 -3.07 -35.51 4.80
N ARG A 299 -2.06 -36.15 5.38
CA ARG A 299 -2.22 -36.91 6.63
C ARG A 299 -1.58 -36.17 7.79
N VAL A 300 -2.01 -36.52 8.99
CA VAL A 300 -1.31 -36.10 10.20
C VAL A 300 0.05 -36.81 10.27
N ALA A 301 1.06 -36.12 10.81
CA ALA A 301 2.35 -36.71 11.10
C ALA A 301 2.21 -37.82 12.15
N THR A 302 3.08 -38.80 12.06
CA THR A 302 3.17 -39.95 12.96
C THR A 302 4.49 -39.90 13.72
N LYS A 303 4.64 -40.72 14.76
CA LYS A 303 5.93 -40.84 15.48
C LYS A 303 7.06 -41.31 14.56
N SER A 304 6.75 -42.19 13.59
CA SER A 304 7.71 -42.67 12.59
C SER A 304 8.24 -41.54 11.70
N ASP A 305 7.42 -40.52 11.40
CA ASP A 305 7.88 -39.36 10.63
C ASP A 305 8.92 -38.55 11.40
N ILE A 306 8.75 -38.39 12.72
CA ILE A 306 9.73 -37.71 13.59
C ILE A 306 11.03 -38.50 13.65
N GLU A 307 10.94 -39.82 13.83
CA GLU A 307 12.09 -40.74 13.81
C GLU A 307 12.81 -40.69 12.46
N SER A 308 12.06 -40.49 11.37
CA SER A 308 12.58 -40.27 10.02
C SER A 308 13.17 -38.87 9.81
N GLY A 309 13.12 -37.98 10.81
CA GLY A 309 13.76 -36.67 10.79
C GLY A 309 12.81 -35.47 10.66
N LEU A 310 11.48 -35.67 10.69
CA LEU A 310 10.52 -34.57 10.68
C LEU A 310 10.69 -33.66 11.89
N ARG A 311 11.06 -32.41 11.65
CA ARG A 311 11.16 -31.40 12.72
C ARG A 311 11.08 -29.98 12.16
N VAL A 312 10.65 -29.05 13.01
CA VAL A 312 10.87 -27.62 12.74
C VAL A 312 12.34 -27.31 13.05
N THR A 313 13.02 -26.73 12.07
CA THR A 313 14.44 -26.33 12.19
C THR A 313 14.61 -24.84 12.44
N THR A 314 13.67 -24.03 11.93
CA THR A 314 13.64 -22.58 12.15
C THR A 314 12.22 -22.18 12.47
N LEU A 315 12.03 -21.41 13.54
CA LEU A 315 10.76 -20.81 13.92
C LEU A 315 11.04 -19.43 14.51
N THR A 316 10.82 -18.37 13.73
CA THR A 316 11.11 -17.01 14.20
C THR A 316 10.10 -16.01 13.64
N LEU A 317 9.78 -15.02 14.46
CA LEU A 317 9.09 -13.81 14.02
C LEU A 317 10.10 -12.81 13.43
N ALA A 318 9.61 -11.90 12.61
CA ALA A 318 10.37 -10.79 12.03
C ALA A 318 9.45 -9.60 11.69
N ASP A 319 10.03 -8.43 11.46
CA ASP A 319 9.29 -7.28 10.91
C ASP A 319 8.87 -7.54 9.46
N CYS A 320 9.76 -8.15 8.68
CA CYS A 320 9.52 -8.51 7.30
C CYS A 320 10.15 -9.86 6.95
N VAL A 321 9.37 -10.69 6.24
CA VAL A 321 9.79 -11.99 5.74
C VAL A 321 9.48 -12.06 4.25
N HIS A 322 10.52 -12.26 3.44
CA HIS A 322 10.37 -12.51 2.01
C HIS A 322 10.91 -13.90 1.68
N LEU A 323 10.08 -14.73 1.04
CA LEU A 323 10.47 -16.06 0.57
C LEU A 323 10.75 -15.99 -0.93
N LYS A 324 12.01 -16.21 -1.32
CA LYS A 324 12.40 -16.23 -2.73
C LYS A 324 13.34 -17.40 -2.99
N ASN A 325 13.03 -18.19 -4.02
CA ASN A 325 13.81 -19.37 -4.43
C ASN A 325 14.06 -20.36 -3.28
N GLY A 326 13.06 -20.54 -2.40
CA GLY A 326 13.18 -21.42 -1.25
C GLY A 326 14.09 -20.89 -0.13
N LEU A 327 14.46 -19.61 -0.12
CA LEU A 327 15.25 -18.98 0.94
C LEU A 327 14.44 -17.92 1.67
N HIS A 328 14.57 -17.84 2.99
CA HIS A 328 14.03 -16.76 3.79
C HIS A 328 14.98 -15.55 3.79
N TYR A 329 14.46 -14.40 3.44
CA TYR A 329 15.09 -13.10 3.61
C TYR A 329 14.35 -12.39 4.75
N LEU A 330 15.05 -12.19 5.87
CA LEU A 330 14.49 -11.70 7.12
C LEU A 330 15.03 -10.32 7.44
N LEU A 331 14.15 -9.40 7.84
CA LEU A 331 14.52 -8.08 8.38
C LEU A 331 13.90 -7.95 9.78
N GLY A 332 14.73 -7.58 10.77
CA GLY A 332 14.29 -7.41 12.16
C GLY A 332 13.73 -8.69 12.78
N ALA A 333 14.45 -9.82 12.67
CA ALA A 333 14.01 -11.12 13.19
C ALA A 333 14.53 -11.42 14.61
N GLY A 334 14.00 -12.48 15.22
CA GLY A 334 14.45 -12.96 16.53
C GLY A 334 13.83 -12.19 17.69
N TRP A 335 12.53 -11.90 17.60
CA TRP A 335 11.83 -11.16 18.64
C TRP A 335 11.73 -11.98 19.93
N ASP A 336 12.36 -11.47 21.00
CA ASP A 336 12.14 -11.98 22.35
C ASP A 336 10.88 -11.38 23.00
N ASN A 337 10.51 -10.18 22.56
CA ASN A 337 9.34 -9.46 23.05
C ASN A 337 8.66 -8.62 21.95
N TYR A 338 7.40 -8.30 22.17
CA TYR A 338 6.60 -7.39 21.35
C TYR A 338 5.83 -6.41 22.24
N GLY A 339 6.07 -5.11 22.04
CA GLY A 339 5.41 -4.04 22.79
C GLY A 339 4.14 -3.55 22.10
N PHE A 340 3.12 -3.20 22.87
CA PHE A 340 1.90 -2.59 22.35
C PHE A 340 1.46 -1.37 23.20
N PRO A 341 0.75 -0.39 22.61
CA PRO A 341 0.34 0.81 23.32
C PRO A 341 -0.94 0.62 24.16
N THR A 342 -1.85 -0.27 23.76
CA THR A 342 -3.16 -0.48 24.41
C THR A 342 -3.59 -1.93 24.36
N ILE A 343 -4.41 -2.35 25.33
CA ILE A 343 -5.20 -3.59 25.26
C ILE A 343 -6.64 -3.22 24.88
N PRO A 344 -7.28 -3.94 23.94
CA PRO A 344 -6.70 -4.99 23.10
C PRO A 344 -5.72 -4.42 22.07
N PHE A 345 -4.78 -5.26 21.61
CA PHE A 345 -3.85 -4.93 20.53
C PHE A 345 -4.11 -5.80 19.31
N MET A 346 -3.80 -5.26 18.13
CA MET A 346 -3.81 -6.02 16.88
C MET A 346 -2.39 -6.48 16.56
N ALA A 347 -2.18 -7.77 16.43
CA ALA A 347 -0.93 -8.37 16.00
C ALA A 347 -1.03 -8.81 14.55
N ASN A 348 -0.04 -8.43 13.74
CA ASN A 348 0.18 -8.93 12.38
C ASN A 348 1.62 -9.41 12.29
N TRP A 349 1.86 -10.67 12.61
CA TRP A 349 3.20 -11.22 12.74
C TRP A 349 3.51 -12.18 11.58
N PRO A 350 4.50 -11.87 10.74
CA PRO A 350 4.99 -12.85 9.78
C PRO A 350 5.92 -13.85 10.49
N LEU A 351 5.50 -15.10 10.52
CA LEU A 351 6.28 -16.22 11.08
C LEU A 351 7.06 -16.91 9.96
N ALA A 352 8.39 -16.89 10.05
CA ALA A 352 9.24 -17.72 9.21
C ALA A 352 9.37 -19.11 9.84
N CYS A 353 9.03 -20.14 9.06
CA CYS A 353 9.06 -21.54 9.49
C CYS A 353 9.81 -22.40 8.47
N SER A 354 10.85 -23.11 8.91
CA SER A 354 11.59 -24.07 8.10
C SER A 354 11.39 -25.47 8.66
N ILE A 355 10.99 -26.41 7.83
CA ILE A 355 10.67 -27.78 8.26
C ILE A 355 11.61 -28.73 7.55
N ASP A 356 12.33 -29.55 8.28
CA ASP A 356 13.08 -30.67 7.71
C ASP A 356 12.14 -31.86 7.65
N THR A 357 11.93 -32.44 6.46
CA THR A 357 11.09 -33.63 6.30
C THR A 357 11.89 -34.93 6.39
N GLY A 358 13.21 -34.85 6.60
CA GLY A 358 14.08 -36.00 6.73
C GLY A 358 13.95 -36.99 5.57
N SER A 359 13.80 -38.28 5.90
CA SER A 359 13.70 -39.39 4.94
C SER A 359 12.26 -39.84 4.66
N ILE A 360 11.26 -38.99 4.91
CA ILE A 360 9.86 -39.30 4.58
C ILE A 360 9.72 -39.51 3.07
N GLU A 361 8.85 -40.47 2.69
CA GLU A 361 8.62 -40.82 1.30
C GLU A 361 8.26 -39.57 0.45
N PRO A 362 9.03 -39.27 -0.62
CA PRO A 362 8.76 -38.14 -1.49
C PRO A 362 7.35 -38.20 -2.10
N GLY A 363 6.67 -37.07 -2.15
CA GLY A 363 5.26 -36.97 -2.56
C GLY A 363 4.27 -37.09 -1.40
N SER A 364 4.72 -37.51 -0.22
CA SER A 364 3.91 -37.43 0.99
C SER A 364 3.53 -36.00 1.33
N SER A 365 2.30 -35.81 1.81
CA SER A 365 1.75 -34.53 2.21
C SER A 365 1.31 -34.58 3.67
N LEU A 366 1.85 -33.67 4.48
CA LEU A 366 1.58 -33.58 5.90
C LEU A 366 0.72 -32.36 6.21
N SER A 367 -0.34 -32.57 6.98
CA SER A 367 -1.21 -31.51 7.49
C SER A 367 -0.67 -30.97 8.81
N LEU A 368 -0.30 -29.70 8.84
CA LEU A 368 0.22 -29.01 10.01
C LEU A 368 -0.63 -27.79 10.34
N SER A 369 -0.53 -27.32 11.57
CA SER A 369 -1.13 -26.06 12.03
C SER A 369 -0.13 -25.25 12.82
N VAL A 370 -0.21 -23.92 12.72
CA VAL A 370 0.39 -23.02 13.69
C VAL A 370 -0.67 -22.60 14.69
N LEU A 371 -0.40 -22.83 15.96
CA LEU A 371 -1.24 -22.43 17.08
C LEU A 371 -0.60 -21.24 17.78
N VAL A 372 -1.39 -20.20 18.06
CA VAL A 372 -0.97 -19.10 18.96
C VAL A 372 -1.79 -19.21 20.22
N LYS A 373 -1.12 -19.32 21.37
CA LYS A 373 -1.74 -19.40 22.68
C LYS A 373 -1.34 -18.20 23.53
N ASP A 374 -2.31 -17.69 24.27
CA ASP A 374 -2.12 -16.62 25.23
C ASP A 374 -1.42 -17.13 26.52
N PRO A 375 -1.10 -16.23 27.47
CA PRO A 375 -0.49 -16.60 28.75
C PRO A 375 -1.28 -17.59 29.62
N THR A 376 -2.59 -17.74 29.40
CA THR A 376 -3.42 -18.74 30.09
C THR A 376 -3.42 -20.10 29.40
N GLY A 377 -2.81 -20.18 28.22
CA GLY A 377 -2.83 -21.35 27.34
C GLY A 377 -4.03 -21.40 26.41
N PHE A 378 -4.88 -20.37 26.39
CA PHE A 378 -6.03 -20.30 25.49
C PHE A 378 -5.56 -20.09 24.06
N GLN A 379 -6.07 -20.91 23.14
CA GLN A 379 -5.73 -20.84 21.71
C GLN A 379 -6.47 -19.66 21.06
N VAL A 380 -5.72 -18.65 20.64
CA VAL A 380 -6.23 -17.44 19.99
C VAL A 380 -6.21 -17.57 18.46
N VAL A 381 -5.27 -18.34 17.92
CA VAL A 381 -5.15 -18.59 16.48
C VAL A 381 -4.87 -20.05 16.23
N GLU A 382 -5.49 -20.57 15.18
CA GLU A 382 -5.05 -21.78 14.48
C GLU A 382 -4.96 -21.48 12.99
N LYS A 383 -3.78 -21.73 12.42
CA LYS A 383 -3.52 -21.52 10.99
C LYS A 383 -3.03 -22.81 10.35
N PRO A 384 -3.88 -23.54 9.62
CA PRO A 384 -3.48 -24.75 8.93
C PRO A 384 -2.57 -24.43 7.74
N PHE A 385 -1.62 -25.32 7.47
CA PHE A 385 -0.78 -25.31 6.28
C PHE A 385 -0.27 -26.72 5.96
N THR A 386 0.11 -26.94 4.70
CA THR A 386 0.53 -28.26 4.22
C THR A 386 2.01 -28.28 3.88
N VAL A 387 2.68 -29.37 4.25
CA VAL A 387 4.07 -29.63 3.92
C VAL A 387 4.14 -30.78 2.92
N ILE A 388 4.75 -30.52 1.76
CA ILE A 388 4.98 -31.54 0.73
C ILE A 388 6.43 -32.02 0.84
N CYS A 389 6.61 -33.33 1.06
CA CYS A 389 7.92 -33.95 1.11
C CYS A 389 8.47 -34.04 -0.32
N THR A 390 9.55 -33.32 -0.61
CA THR A 390 10.12 -33.27 -1.96
C THR A 390 11.20 -34.32 -2.15
N LYS A 391 11.43 -34.72 -3.41
CA LYS A 391 12.48 -35.67 -3.75
C LYS A 391 13.86 -34.99 -3.66
N GLY A 392 14.68 -35.41 -2.71
CA GLY A 392 16.06 -34.95 -2.58
C GLY A 392 16.75 -35.53 -1.33
N PRO A 393 18.10 -35.52 -1.27
CA PRO A 393 18.84 -35.95 -0.09
C PRO A 393 18.65 -35.02 1.11
N VAL A 394 18.19 -33.78 0.86
CA VAL A 394 17.79 -32.80 1.87
C VAL A 394 16.48 -32.19 1.39
N SER A 395 15.41 -32.34 2.18
CA SER A 395 14.12 -31.72 1.90
C SER A 395 13.76 -30.79 3.05
N ARG A 396 13.89 -29.48 2.80
CA ARG A 396 13.62 -28.43 3.78
C ARG A 396 12.68 -27.37 3.22
N PRO A 397 11.38 -27.64 3.14
CA PRO A 397 10.40 -26.63 2.78
C PRO A 397 10.42 -25.44 3.75
N ASN A 398 10.38 -24.24 3.16
CA ASN A 398 10.37 -22.97 3.86
C ASN A 398 9.02 -22.29 3.66
N HIS A 399 8.42 -21.85 4.76
CA HIS A 399 7.10 -21.25 4.82
C HIS A 399 7.15 -19.87 5.46
N VAL A 400 6.23 -19.00 5.02
CA VAL A 400 5.94 -17.72 5.66
C VAL A 400 4.48 -17.75 6.04
N ILE A 401 4.20 -17.66 7.33
CA ILE A 401 2.86 -17.87 7.87
C ILE A 401 2.42 -16.55 8.50
N PRO A 402 1.51 -15.79 7.87
CA PRO A 402 1.00 -14.56 8.44
C PRO A 402 0.03 -14.88 9.58
N LEU A 403 0.35 -14.41 10.78
CA LEU A 403 -0.47 -14.54 11.97
C LEU A 403 -1.13 -13.19 12.25
N SER A 404 -2.45 -13.11 12.04
CA SER A 404 -3.24 -11.91 12.32
C SER A 404 -4.27 -12.22 13.39
N PHE A 405 -4.20 -11.52 14.53
CA PHE A 405 -5.12 -11.73 15.65
C PHE A 405 -5.19 -10.52 16.59
N THR A 406 -6.19 -10.56 17.48
CA THR A 406 -6.37 -9.57 18.53
C THR A 406 -5.89 -10.15 19.86
N GLY A 407 -4.91 -9.50 20.49
CA GLY A 407 -4.42 -9.87 21.81
C GLY A 407 -5.07 -9.03 22.91
N SER A 408 -5.38 -9.65 24.04
CA SER A 408 -6.11 -9.03 25.15
C SER A 408 -5.30 -8.90 26.45
N GLN A 409 -4.04 -9.36 26.47
CA GLN A 409 -3.23 -9.37 27.70
C GLN A 409 -1.73 -9.39 27.42
N ALA A 410 -0.99 -8.77 28.34
CA ALA A 410 0.47 -8.90 28.43
C ALA A 410 0.86 -10.26 29.05
N GLY A 411 2.11 -10.66 28.86
CA GLY A 411 2.68 -11.90 29.40
C GLY A 411 3.38 -12.73 28.34
N VAL A 412 3.75 -13.97 28.67
CA VAL A 412 4.44 -14.87 27.72
C VAL A 412 3.42 -15.63 26.88
N TRP A 413 3.42 -15.36 25.58
CA TRP A 413 2.62 -16.07 24.59
C TRP A 413 3.45 -17.20 23.97
N SER A 414 2.78 -18.22 23.43
CA SER A 414 3.45 -19.31 22.73
C SER A 414 2.89 -19.53 21.34
N ILE A 415 3.80 -19.72 20.39
CA ILE A 415 3.52 -20.08 19.00
C ILE A 415 4.03 -21.50 18.80
N GLU A 416 3.14 -22.43 18.46
CA GLU A 416 3.46 -23.85 18.32
C GLU A 416 3.15 -24.32 16.91
N VAL A 417 4.06 -25.08 16.31
CA VAL A 417 3.82 -25.78 15.06
C VAL A 417 3.47 -27.22 15.41
N VAL A 418 2.28 -27.67 15.01
CA VAL A 418 1.75 -28.99 15.35
C VAL A 418 1.32 -29.74 14.10
N SER A 419 1.26 -31.07 14.21
CA SER A 419 0.53 -31.92 13.28
C SER A 419 -0.33 -32.88 14.09
N GLY A 420 -1.65 -32.65 14.12
CA GLY A 420 -2.55 -33.32 15.07
C GLY A 420 -2.10 -33.05 16.51
N GLU A 421 -1.83 -34.12 17.27
CA GLU A 421 -1.38 -34.02 18.67
C GLU A 421 0.14 -33.85 18.82
N ILE A 422 0.90 -33.90 17.72
CA ILE A 422 2.37 -33.85 17.76
C ILE A 422 2.84 -32.41 17.65
N ALA A 423 3.53 -31.92 18.68
CA ALA A 423 4.24 -30.64 18.63
C ALA A 423 5.61 -30.82 17.94
N LEU A 424 5.84 -30.09 16.85
CA LEU A 424 7.05 -30.15 16.04
C LEU A 424 8.01 -28.98 16.31
N GLY A 425 7.50 -27.88 16.89
CA GLY A 425 8.29 -26.71 17.25
C GLY A 425 7.50 -25.75 18.13
N LYS A 426 8.20 -24.98 18.96
CA LYS A 426 7.62 -23.98 19.86
C LYS A 426 8.51 -22.75 19.93
N LEU A 427 7.88 -21.58 19.86
CA LEU A 427 8.48 -20.27 20.07
C LEU A 427 7.70 -19.55 21.17
N SER A 428 8.41 -18.98 22.14
CA SER A 428 7.82 -18.14 23.17
C SER A 428 8.15 -16.68 22.91
N ILE A 429 7.19 -15.79 23.12
CA ILE A 429 7.38 -14.35 22.96
C ILE A 429 6.72 -13.60 24.13
N GLU A 430 7.45 -12.67 24.72
CA GLU A 430 6.93 -11.82 25.79
C GLU A 430 6.17 -10.62 25.20
N ILE A 431 4.89 -10.49 25.54
CA ILE A 431 4.07 -9.37 25.11
C ILE A 431 4.04 -8.33 26.24
N LYS A 432 4.59 -7.15 25.96
CA LYS A 432 4.75 -6.05 26.92
C LYS A 432 3.70 -4.97 26.70
N GLY A 433 2.99 -4.64 27.77
CA GLY A 433 2.07 -3.51 27.77
C GLY A 433 2.77 -2.15 27.78
N PRO A 434 2.01 -1.06 27.72
CA PRO A 434 2.56 0.29 27.88
C PRO A 434 3.30 0.37 29.22
N LYS A 435 4.54 0.86 29.20
CA LYS A 435 5.27 1.17 30.43
C LYS A 435 4.48 2.24 31.18
N SER A 436 4.10 1.98 32.43
CA SER A 436 3.66 3.05 33.32
C SER A 436 4.86 3.97 33.56
N ASP A 437 4.66 5.30 33.55
CA ASP A 437 5.70 6.32 33.78
C ASP A 437 6.37 6.27 35.18
N SER A 438 6.25 5.16 35.90
CA SER A 438 6.74 4.94 37.26
C SER A 438 7.86 3.89 37.38
N ASP A 439 8.36 3.34 36.27
CA ASP A 439 9.46 2.35 36.25
C ASP A 439 10.78 2.89 35.68
#